data_AF-M1YV49-F1
#
_entry.id   AF-M1YV49-F1
#
_cell.length_a   1.000
_cell.length_b   1.000
_cell.length_c   1.000
_cell.angle_alpha   90.00
_cell.angle_beta   90.00
_cell.angle_gamma   90.00
#
_symmetry.space_group_name_H-M   'P 1'
#
loop_
_entity.id
_entity.type
_entity.pdbx_description
1 polymer ?
#
loop_
_entity_poly.entity_id
_entity_poly.type
_entity_poly.pdbx_seq_one_letter_code
_entity_poly.pdbx_strand_id
1 'polypeptide(L)'
;VADRLKKVVRQEDTVARMGGDEFVIVVPNLTKEDEIVDRAQKVLEVLAPIYRIQNHELYITCSIGISVFPDDGQEIDTLLKHSDLAMYRAKERGRNTFQFFAQSMNTLAVERMVIEKNMRKAMGGTEFQLYYQPKVCLRSGKVVGMEALLRWDNPELGFVNPQKSIPIAEETRLIIQIGHWIIESACQQIKRLEKINPDINIAVNLSVIQFNSPDLVSEIKGVIRDTGIDPQKLQVEVTESILIQDSTLAINILKNLNDLGIKICIDDFGTGYSSLSYLKNMPIDYLKVDQSFIRDLTDPTNEAITRAVVALAQSLGMKTIAEGVETIEQKSFLETIDCDEGQGYLFSKPLEAHRAEELLLKGLQVT
;
A
#
# COMPACT_ATOMS: atom_id res chain seq x y z
N VAL A 1 -24.90 7.75 3.61
CA VAL A 1 -24.32 7.21 4.86
C VAL A 1 -25.20 7.51 6.06
N ALA A 2 -25.41 8.79 6.41
CA ALA A 2 -26.24 9.18 7.57
C ALA A 2 -27.62 8.49 7.64
N ASP A 3 -28.34 8.39 6.52
CA ASP A 3 -29.65 7.72 6.49
C ASP A 3 -29.59 6.21 6.75
N ARG A 4 -28.46 5.57 6.45
CA ARG A 4 -28.26 4.15 6.76
C ARG A 4 -27.92 3.96 8.24
N LEU A 5 -27.07 4.83 8.79
CA LEU A 5 -26.76 4.85 10.23
C LEU A 5 -28.02 5.04 11.08
N LYS A 6 -28.91 5.97 10.68
CA LYS A 6 -30.19 6.20 11.36
C LYS A 6 -31.12 4.98 11.41
N LYS A 7 -30.93 3.98 10.55
CA LYS A 7 -31.77 2.77 10.53
C LYS A 7 -31.35 1.70 11.54
N VAL A 8 -30.11 1.77 12.05
CA VAL A 8 -29.56 0.76 12.96
C VAL A 8 -29.45 1.24 14.41
N VAL A 9 -29.68 2.53 14.63
CA VAL A 9 -29.70 3.15 15.95
C VAL A 9 -31.13 3.23 16.48
N ARG A 10 -31.27 3.16 17.81
CA ARG A 10 -32.55 3.32 18.51
C ARG A 10 -32.95 4.79 18.60
N GLN A 11 -34.17 5.04 19.03
CA GLN A 11 -34.68 6.39 19.19
C GLN A 11 -33.95 7.17 20.30
N GLU A 12 -33.46 6.48 21.33
CA GLU A 12 -32.63 7.08 22.39
C GLU A 12 -31.17 7.31 21.98
N ASP A 13 -30.69 6.67 20.91
CA ASP A 13 -29.31 6.81 20.43
C ASP A 13 -29.16 8.10 19.62
N THR A 14 -27.95 8.67 19.63
CA THR A 14 -27.64 9.89 18.86
C THR A 14 -26.60 9.60 17.79
N VAL A 15 -26.85 10.05 16.56
CA VAL A 15 -25.87 10.01 15.46
C VAL A 15 -25.52 11.44 15.06
N ALA A 16 -24.24 11.79 15.16
CA ALA A 16 -23.70 13.09 14.77
C ALA A 16 -22.63 12.93 13.69
N ARG A 17 -22.48 13.94 12.83
CA ARG A 17 -21.35 14.06 11.89
C ARG A 17 -20.41 15.12 12.43
N MET A 18 -19.18 14.74 12.78
CA MET A 18 -18.21 15.65 13.41
C MET A 18 -17.53 16.56 12.39
N GLY A 19 -17.34 16.06 11.18
CA GLY A 19 -16.66 16.75 10.07
C GLY A 19 -16.21 15.73 9.04
N GLY A 20 -15.90 16.16 7.81
CA GLY A 20 -15.40 15.25 6.78
C GLY A 20 -16.28 13.99 6.59
N ASP A 21 -15.66 12.82 6.63
CA ASP A 21 -16.27 11.49 6.58
C ASP A 21 -16.52 10.86 7.97
N GLU A 22 -16.37 11.63 9.05
CA GLU A 22 -16.43 11.14 10.43
C GLU A 22 -17.82 11.27 11.06
N PHE A 23 -18.26 10.18 11.70
CA PHE A 23 -19.53 10.08 12.42
C PHE A 23 -19.30 9.59 13.84
N VAL A 24 -20.09 10.10 14.79
CA VAL A 24 -20.12 9.65 16.18
C VAL A 24 -21.50 9.11 16.48
N ILE A 25 -21.55 7.95 17.15
CA ILE A 25 -22.78 7.34 17.66
C ILE A 25 -22.69 7.30 19.19
N VAL A 26 -23.65 7.92 19.86
CA VAL A 26 -23.80 7.87 21.32
C VAL A 26 -24.93 6.92 21.66
N VAL A 27 -24.61 5.88 22.43
CA VAL A 27 -25.56 4.85 22.88
C VAL A 27 -25.73 4.97 24.39
N PRO A 28 -26.80 5.61 24.88
CA PRO A 28 -27.04 5.72 26.32
C PRO A 28 -27.57 4.41 26.91
N ASN A 29 -27.49 4.28 28.24
CA ASN A 29 -28.12 3.21 29.03
C ASN A 29 -27.74 1.78 28.61
N LEU A 30 -26.44 1.54 28.39
CA LEU A 30 -25.93 0.21 28.09
C LEU A 30 -26.08 -0.73 29.29
N THR A 31 -26.76 -1.87 29.07
CA THR A 31 -26.98 -2.90 30.09
C THR A 31 -25.94 -4.03 30.03
N LYS A 32 -25.34 -4.29 28.86
CA LYS A 32 -24.29 -5.30 28.63
C LYS A 32 -23.35 -4.89 27.50
N GLU A 33 -22.07 -5.25 27.62
CA GLU A 33 -21.07 -5.01 26.56
C GLU A 33 -21.38 -5.74 25.25
N ASP A 34 -21.96 -6.94 25.31
CA ASP A 34 -22.37 -7.71 24.12
C ASP A 34 -23.34 -6.93 23.21
N GLU A 35 -24.15 -6.03 23.79
CA GLU A 35 -25.05 -5.18 23.00
C GLU A 35 -24.29 -4.18 22.12
N ILE A 36 -23.08 -3.78 22.52
CA ILE A 36 -22.24 -2.86 21.76
C ILE A 36 -21.64 -3.58 20.55
N VAL A 37 -21.19 -4.82 20.75
CA VAL A 37 -20.65 -5.68 19.67
C VAL A 37 -21.69 -5.86 18.57
N ASP A 38 -22.91 -6.26 18.95
CA ASP A 38 -24.02 -6.45 18.01
C ASP A 38 -24.36 -5.16 17.24
N ARG A 39 -24.26 -4.00 17.90
CA ARG A 39 -24.53 -2.70 17.29
C ARG A 39 -23.43 -2.28 16.33
N ALA A 40 -22.17 -2.44 16.71
CA ALA A 40 -21.03 -2.15 15.84
C ALA A 40 -21.07 -3.02 14.59
N GLN A 41 -21.38 -4.30 14.75
CA GLN A 41 -21.57 -5.23 13.64
C GLN A 41 -22.71 -4.80 12.70
N LYS A 42 -23.87 -4.42 13.24
CA LYS A 42 -24.99 -3.88 12.45
C LYS A 42 -24.64 -2.60 11.70
N VAL A 43 -23.80 -1.74 12.28
CA VAL A 43 -23.30 -0.53 11.61
C VAL A 43 -22.44 -0.91 10.41
N LEU A 44 -21.51 -1.86 10.55
CA LEU A 44 -20.71 -2.35 9.42
C LEU A 44 -21.62 -2.93 8.33
N GLU A 45 -22.56 -3.79 8.71
CA GLU A 45 -23.49 -4.45 7.79
C GLU A 45 -24.42 -3.49 7.05
N VAL A 46 -24.93 -2.44 7.71
CA VAL A 46 -25.80 -1.47 7.03
C VAL A 46 -25.02 -0.56 6.08
N LEU A 47 -23.73 -0.35 6.35
CA LEU A 47 -22.88 0.47 5.50
C LEU A 47 -22.30 -0.31 4.33
N ALA A 48 -22.11 -1.63 4.44
CA ALA A 48 -21.51 -2.48 3.40
C ALA A 48 -22.20 -2.49 2.02
N PRO A 49 -23.55 -2.45 1.89
CA PRO A 49 -24.20 -2.50 0.58
C PRO A 49 -23.80 -1.35 -0.35
N ILE A 50 -23.84 -1.58 -1.66
CA ILE A 50 -23.48 -0.58 -2.68
C ILE A 50 -24.25 0.74 -2.53
N TYR A 51 -23.56 1.85 -2.74
CA TYR A 51 -24.15 3.18 -2.86
C TYR A 51 -24.31 3.51 -4.34
N ARG A 52 -25.55 3.68 -4.78
CA ARG A 52 -25.85 4.17 -6.13
C ARG A 52 -25.92 5.68 -6.12
N ILE A 53 -24.89 6.33 -6.65
CA ILE A 53 -24.83 7.78 -6.79
C ILE A 53 -24.76 8.09 -8.28
N GLN A 54 -25.84 8.66 -8.82
CA GLN A 54 -26.03 8.84 -10.26
C GLN A 54 -25.90 7.50 -10.99
N ASN A 55 -24.96 7.38 -11.92
CA ASN A 55 -24.70 6.16 -12.70
C ASN A 55 -23.54 5.31 -12.13
N HIS A 56 -23.03 5.65 -10.94
CA HIS A 56 -21.91 4.94 -10.32
C HIS A 56 -22.38 4.07 -9.16
N GLU A 57 -21.80 2.88 -9.06
CA GLU A 57 -21.91 2.00 -7.89
C GLU A 57 -20.63 2.16 -7.07
N LEU A 58 -20.77 2.65 -5.84
CA LEU A 58 -19.67 2.89 -4.92
C LEU A 58 -19.71 1.91 -3.76
N TYR A 59 -18.55 1.38 -3.41
CA TYR A 59 -18.33 0.56 -2.23
C TYR A 59 -17.59 1.40 -1.20
N ILE A 60 -18.05 1.42 0.04
CA ILE A 60 -17.35 2.09 1.13
C ILE A 60 -17.12 1.07 2.25
N THR A 61 -16.02 1.23 2.97
CA THR A 61 -15.74 0.50 4.21
C THR A 61 -15.82 1.47 5.39
N CYS A 62 -16.00 0.94 6.59
CA CYS A 62 -16.07 1.72 7.81
C CYS A 62 -15.16 1.12 8.88
N SER A 63 -14.36 1.94 9.53
CA SER A 63 -13.63 1.56 10.74
C SER A 63 -14.31 2.22 11.93
N ILE A 64 -14.61 1.44 12.97
CA ILE A 64 -15.34 1.91 14.15
C ILE A 64 -14.45 1.81 15.38
N GLY A 65 -14.43 2.85 16.18
CA GLY A 65 -13.80 2.86 17.50
C GLY A 65 -14.82 3.04 18.59
N ILE A 66 -14.66 2.27 19.67
CA ILE A 66 -15.64 2.18 20.75
C ILE A 66 -14.96 2.53 22.06
N SER A 67 -15.56 3.45 22.81
CA SER A 67 -15.20 3.75 24.21
C SER A 67 -16.44 3.65 25.09
N VAL A 68 -16.31 3.08 26.27
CA VAL A 68 -17.39 2.81 27.21
C VAL A 68 -17.27 3.70 28.44
N PHE A 69 -18.31 4.48 28.73
CA PHE A 69 -18.41 5.20 30.00
C PHE A 69 -18.89 4.23 31.11
N PRO A 70 -18.32 4.29 32.34
CA PRO A 70 -17.25 5.19 32.78
C PRO A 70 -15.83 4.61 32.64
N ASP A 71 -15.69 3.36 32.23
CA ASP A 71 -14.44 2.60 32.30
C ASP A 71 -13.34 3.18 31.41
N ASP A 72 -13.71 3.66 30.23
CA ASP A 72 -12.81 4.29 29.28
C ASP A 72 -12.77 5.83 29.44
N GLY A 73 -13.36 6.40 30.49
CA GLY A 73 -13.27 7.83 30.74
C GLY A 73 -14.56 8.41 31.31
N GLN A 74 -14.42 9.42 32.17
CA GLN A 74 -15.53 10.09 32.83
C GLN A 74 -15.91 11.44 32.20
N GLU A 75 -15.09 11.93 31.26
CA GLU A 75 -15.30 13.20 30.56
C GLU A 75 -15.51 12.95 29.06
N ILE A 76 -16.35 13.79 28.44
CA ILE A 76 -16.70 13.67 27.02
C ILE A 76 -15.46 13.70 26.12
N ASP A 77 -14.55 14.64 26.35
CA ASP A 77 -13.32 14.78 25.55
C ASP A 77 -12.42 13.54 25.68
N THR A 78 -12.41 12.90 26.85
CA THR A 78 -11.65 11.67 27.08
C THR A 78 -12.26 10.49 26.31
N LEU A 79 -13.59 10.32 26.38
CA LEU A 79 -14.29 9.26 25.66
C LEU A 79 -14.15 9.43 24.14
N LEU A 80 -14.35 10.65 23.63
CA LEU A 80 -14.17 10.93 22.21
C LEU A 80 -12.75 10.60 21.76
N LYS A 81 -11.74 11.05 22.52
CA LYS A 81 -10.34 10.71 22.23
C LYS A 81 -10.09 9.20 22.24
N HIS A 82 -10.61 8.48 23.23
CA HIS A 82 -10.41 7.03 23.32
C HIS A 82 -11.15 6.27 22.22
N SER A 83 -12.35 6.70 21.83
CA SER A 83 -13.08 6.15 20.68
C SER A 83 -12.31 6.38 19.38
N ASP A 84 -11.69 7.56 19.20
CA ASP A 84 -10.87 7.86 18.03
C ASP A 84 -9.63 6.95 17.97
N LEU A 85 -8.92 6.76 19.10
CA LEU A 85 -7.79 5.84 19.18
C LEU A 85 -8.16 4.40 18.83
N ALA A 86 -9.31 3.94 19.30
CA ALA A 86 -9.82 2.62 18.97
C ALA A 86 -10.18 2.51 17.48
N MET A 87 -10.75 3.55 16.88
CA MET A 87 -11.07 3.59 15.46
C MET A 87 -9.81 3.49 14.60
N TYR A 88 -8.74 4.19 14.99
CA TYR A 88 -7.44 4.06 14.34
C TYR A 88 -6.88 2.64 14.44
N ARG A 89 -7.00 1.99 15.60
CA ARG A 89 -6.63 0.58 15.73
C ARG A 89 -7.45 -0.34 14.82
N ALA A 90 -8.72 -0.02 14.58
CA ALA A 90 -9.52 -0.73 13.60
C ALA A 90 -8.98 -0.51 12.16
N LYS A 91 -8.46 0.68 11.84
CA LYS A 91 -7.80 0.93 10.54
C LYS A 91 -6.53 0.10 10.37
N GLU A 92 -5.68 0.03 11.40
CA GLU A 92 -4.43 -0.75 11.37
C GLU A 92 -4.65 -2.26 11.24
N ARG A 93 -5.75 -2.80 11.77
CA ARG A 93 -6.09 -4.23 11.73
C ARG A 93 -6.74 -4.70 10.42
N GLY A 94 -6.71 -3.88 9.37
CA GLY A 94 -7.24 -4.23 8.04
C GLY A 94 -8.47 -3.46 7.61
N ARG A 95 -8.89 -2.42 8.36
CA ARG A 95 -10.09 -1.62 8.09
C ARG A 95 -11.37 -2.49 8.10
N ASN A 96 -12.52 -1.90 7.80
CA ASN A 96 -13.82 -2.59 7.77
C ASN A 96 -14.14 -3.42 9.04
N THR A 97 -13.78 -2.91 10.21
CA THR A 97 -13.86 -3.60 11.49
C THR A 97 -14.11 -2.60 12.61
N PHE A 98 -14.39 -3.10 13.82
CA PHE A 98 -14.50 -2.28 15.02
C PHE A 98 -13.47 -2.69 16.06
N GLN A 99 -13.08 -1.77 16.94
CA GLN A 99 -12.23 -2.06 18.09
C GLN A 99 -12.74 -1.32 19.33
N PHE A 100 -12.63 -1.97 20.48
CA PHE A 100 -12.79 -1.32 21.78
C PHE A 100 -11.52 -0.62 22.17
N PHE A 101 -11.64 0.51 22.86
CA PHE A 101 -10.53 1.13 23.51
C PHE A 101 -9.90 0.15 24.50
N ALA A 102 -8.57 0.09 24.47
CA ALA A 102 -7.80 -0.56 25.50
C ALA A 102 -6.75 0.44 25.95
N GLN A 103 -6.38 0.44 27.23
CA GLN A 103 -5.43 1.42 27.75
C GLN A 103 -4.04 1.33 27.07
N SER A 104 -3.69 0.16 26.52
CA SER A 104 -2.53 -0.05 25.65
C SER A 104 -2.57 0.80 24.37
N MET A 105 -3.73 1.33 23.98
CA MET A 105 -3.89 2.21 22.82
C MET A 105 -3.38 3.62 23.06
N ASN A 106 -3.37 4.11 24.31
CA ASN A 106 -2.76 5.40 24.63
C ASN A 106 -1.26 5.42 24.30
N THR A 107 -0.56 4.29 24.50
CA THR A 107 0.85 4.15 24.12
C THR A 107 1.08 4.33 22.63
N LEU A 108 0.13 3.90 21.78
CA LEU A 108 0.23 4.03 20.33
C LEU A 108 -0.04 5.44 19.85
N ALA A 109 -0.98 6.13 20.51
CA ALA A 109 -1.26 7.53 20.23
C ALA A 109 0.01 8.37 20.40
N VAL A 110 0.72 8.10 21.50
CA VAL A 110 2.02 8.71 21.80
C VAL A 110 3.06 8.26 20.77
N GLU A 111 3.17 6.97 20.47
CA GLU A 111 4.11 6.43 19.47
C GLU A 111 3.90 7.11 18.10
N ARG A 112 2.65 7.20 17.63
CA ARG A 112 2.26 7.88 16.39
C ARG A 112 2.68 9.35 16.39
N MET A 113 2.38 10.08 17.47
CA MET A 113 2.75 11.49 17.59
C MET A 113 4.27 11.68 17.56
N VAL A 114 5.02 10.78 18.21
CA VAL A 114 6.49 10.80 18.21
C VAL A 114 7.03 10.49 16.82
N ILE A 115 6.47 9.50 16.13
CA ILE A 115 6.80 9.18 14.73
C ILE A 115 6.54 10.39 13.83
N GLU A 116 5.34 10.98 13.85
CA GLU A 116 5.01 12.14 13.01
C GLU A 116 5.99 13.29 13.26
N LYS A 117 6.24 13.62 14.53
CA LYS A 117 7.15 14.70 14.92
C LYS A 117 8.56 14.46 14.39
N ASN A 118 9.09 13.25 14.54
CA ASN A 118 10.44 12.92 14.11
C ASN A 118 10.55 12.79 12.58
N MET A 119 9.49 12.32 11.90
CA MET A 119 9.43 12.26 10.45
C MET A 119 9.59 13.65 9.82
N ARG A 120 8.92 14.67 10.37
CA ARG A 120 9.07 16.07 9.91
C ARG A 120 10.50 16.59 10.07
N LYS A 121 11.22 16.16 11.09
CA LYS A 121 12.64 16.53 11.31
C LYS A 121 13.58 15.78 10.37
N ALA A 122 13.27 14.52 10.06
CA ALA A 122 14.07 13.66 9.22
C ALA A 122 14.10 14.14 7.75
N MET A 123 13.09 14.90 7.32
CA MET A 123 13.04 15.52 6.00
C MET A 123 14.27 16.42 5.75
N GLY A 124 15.10 16.05 4.77
CA GLY A 124 16.35 16.75 4.44
C GLY A 124 17.58 16.28 5.23
N GLY A 125 17.44 15.28 6.10
CA GLY A 125 18.54 14.62 6.81
C GLY A 125 19.04 13.35 6.11
N THR A 126 19.87 12.58 6.82
CA THR A 126 20.43 11.30 6.36
C THR A 126 19.74 10.08 6.97
N GLU A 127 18.59 10.28 7.64
CA GLU A 127 17.85 9.23 8.35
C GLU A 127 17.06 8.31 7.40
N PHE A 128 16.60 8.85 6.27
CA PHE A 128 15.95 8.06 5.23
C PHE A 128 16.99 7.44 4.31
N GLN A 129 16.80 6.16 4.01
CA GLN A 129 17.65 5.39 3.10
C GLN A 129 16.78 4.54 2.19
N LEU A 130 17.30 4.24 0.99
CA LEU A 130 16.70 3.26 0.09
C LEU A 130 17.47 1.96 0.15
N TYR A 131 16.73 0.89 0.41
CA TYR A 131 17.21 -0.47 0.22
C TYR A 131 16.64 -0.99 -1.10
N TYR A 132 17.36 -1.89 -1.76
CA TYR A 132 17.05 -2.40 -3.08
C TYR A 132 16.89 -3.90 -3.00
N GLN A 133 15.72 -4.41 -3.37
CA GLN A 133 15.48 -5.84 -3.47
C GLN A 133 15.54 -6.28 -4.94
N PRO A 134 16.35 -7.28 -5.31
CA PRO A 134 16.48 -7.70 -6.69
C PRO A 134 15.23 -8.42 -7.20
N LYS A 135 14.89 -8.14 -8.46
CA LYS A 135 13.92 -8.87 -9.27
C LYS A 135 14.66 -9.77 -10.24
N VAL A 136 14.26 -11.03 -10.32
CA VAL A 136 14.98 -12.08 -11.04
C VAL A 136 14.11 -12.64 -12.14
N CYS A 137 14.63 -12.70 -13.36
CA CYS A 137 13.96 -13.42 -14.44
C CYS A 137 13.99 -14.91 -14.10
N LEU A 138 12.82 -15.52 -13.92
CA LEU A 138 12.69 -16.91 -13.45
C LEU A 138 13.33 -17.88 -14.45
N ARG A 139 13.18 -17.63 -15.75
CA ARG A 139 13.74 -18.46 -16.82
C ARG A 139 15.27 -18.43 -16.89
N SER A 140 15.89 -17.26 -16.67
CA SER A 140 17.34 -17.09 -16.85
C SER A 140 18.13 -17.09 -15.54
N GLY A 141 17.46 -16.91 -14.40
CA GLY A 141 18.08 -16.71 -13.09
C GLY A 141 18.82 -15.37 -12.94
N LYS A 142 18.76 -14.49 -13.94
CA LYS A 142 19.47 -13.19 -13.91
C LYS A 142 18.64 -12.12 -13.25
N VAL A 143 19.32 -11.20 -12.55
CA VAL A 143 18.72 -9.99 -12.02
C VAL A 143 18.36 -9.07 -13.18
N VAL A 144 17.09 -8.71 -13.29
CA VAL A 144 16.54 -7.86 -14.36
C VAL A 144 16.08 -6.49 -13.85
N GLY A 145 15.89 -6.36 -12.54
CA GLY A 145 15.45 -5.12 -11.93
C GLY A 145 15.69 -5.10 -10.43
N MET A 146 15.32 -3.99 -9.79
CA MET A 146 15.28 -3.86 -8.34
C MET A 146 14.04 -3.10 -7.90
N GLU A 147 13.52 -3.40 -6.71
CA GLU A 147 12.53 -2.55 -6.05
C GLU A 147 13.22 -1.70 -4.98
N ALA A 148 12.99 -0.38 -5.03
CA ALA A 148 13.47 0.56 -4.03
C ALA A 148 12.47 0.66 -2.87
N LEU A 149 12.97 0.35 -1.67
CA LEU A 149 12.20 0.23 -0.45
C LEU A 149 12.73 1.22 0.59
N LEU A 150 11.85 2.10 1.07
CA LEU A 150 12.18 3.08 2.10
C LEU A 150 12.57 2.38 3.41
N ARG A 151 13.67 2.82 4.00
CA ARG A 151 14.10 2.51 5.36
C ARG A 151 14.28 3.82 6.11
N TRP A 152 13.87 3.81 7.38
CA TRP A 152 14.01 4.97 8.23
C TRP A 152 14.65 4.54 9.55
N ASP A 153 15.91 4.92 9.69
CA ASP A 153 16.70 4.71 10.89
C ASP A 153 16.77 6.03 11.65
N ASN A 154 15.91 6.15 12.66
CA ASN A 154 15.83 7.35 13.47
C ASN A 154 16.75 7.22 14.70
N PRO A 155 17.52 8.26 15.09
CA PRO A 155 18.42 8.20 16.24
C PRO A 155 17.75 7.91 17.58
N GLU A 156 16.49 8.34 17.76
CA GLU A 156 15.74 8.16 19.00
C GLU A 156 14.90 6.88 19.00
N LEU A 157 14.28 6.55 17.86
CA LEU A 157 13.34 5.43 17.72
C LEU A 157 13.99 4.13 17.23
N GLY A 158 15.23 4.18 16.72
CA GLY A 158 15.83 3.09 15.97
C GLY A 158 15.17 2.90 14.61
N PHE A 159 15.17 1.65 14.12
CA PHE A 159 14.53 1.31 12.85
C PHE A 159 13.00 1.40 12.95
N VAL A 160 12.40 2.30 12.18
CA VAL A 160 10.94 2.49 12.13
C VAL A 160 10.36 1.69 10.97
N ASN A 161 9.50 0.72 11.28
CA ASN A 161 8.87 -0.15 10.27
C ASN A 161 8.01 0.68 9.28
N PRO A 162 8.20 0.54 7.95
CA PRO A 162 7.36 1.16 6.92
C PRO A 162 5.86 0.97 7.11
N GLN A 163 5.41 -0.18 7.61
CA GLN A 163 3.99 -0.44 7.90
C GLN A 163 3.40 0.51 8.95
N LYS A 164 4.23 1.11 9.81
CA LYS A 164 3.83 2.15 10.78
C LYS A 164 4.03 3.55 10.22
N SER A 165 5.15 3.81 9.55
CA SER A 165 5.53 5.15 9.12
C SER A 165 4.79 5.62 7.86
N ILE A 166 4.55 4.75 6.88
CA ILE A 166 3.89 5.12 5.62
C ILE A 166 2.45 5.61 5.83
N PRO A 167 1.58 4.93 6.62
CA PRO A 167 0.24 5.45 6.88
C PRO A 167 0.24 6.84 7.53
N ILE A 168 1.19 7.09 8.44
CA ILE A 168 1.36 8.40 9.09
C ILE A 168 1.82 9.44 8.06
N ALA A 169 2.77 9.09 7.19
CA ALA A 169 3.24 9.96 6.12
C ALA A 169 2.10 10.32 5.15
N GLU A 170 1.24 9.36 4.83
CA GLU A 170 0.05 9.55 3.99
C GLU A 170 -0.93 10.53 4.64
N GLU A 171 -1.38 10.25 5.87
CA GLU A 171 -2.34 11.08 6.61
C GLU A 171 -1.85 12.53 6.79
N THR A 172 -0.54 12.69 6.97
CA THR A 172 0.09 14.02 7.18
C THR A 172 0.55 14.68 5.88
N ARG A 173 0.35 14.02 4.73
CA ARG A 173 0.85 14.40 3.39
C ARG A 173 2.36 14.55 3.27
N LEU A 174 3.13 14.13 4.28
CA LEU A 174 4.59 14.04 4.19
C LEU A 174 5.03 13.02 3.13
N ILE A 175 4.16 12.06 2.77
CA ILE A 175 4.41 11.08 1.71
C ILE A 175 4.71 11.71 0.36
N ILE A 176 4.21 12.93 0.08
CA ILE A 176 4.49 13.63 -1.18
C ILE A 176 5.97 14.02 -1.24
N GLN A 177 6.49 14.62 -0.16
CA GLN A 177 7.89 15.04 -0.09
C GLN A 177 8.83 13.84 0.00
N ILE A 178 8.46 12.81 0.78
CA ILE A 178 9.20 11.56 0.87
C ILE A 178 9.23 10.87 -0.50
N GLY A 179 8.09 10.78 -1.17
CA GLY A 179 7.97 10.18 -2.49
C GLY A 179 8.83 10.89 -3.54
N HIS A 180 8.89 12.22 -3.52
CA HIS A 180 9.80 12.99 -4.38
C HIS A 180 11.27 12.58 -4.15
N TRP A 181 11.70 12.54 -2.89
CA TRP A 181 13.05 12.11 -2.52
C TRP A 181 13.35 10.65 -2.90
N ILE A 182 12.37 9.74 -2.76
CA ILE A 182 12.49 8.34 -3.20
C ILE A 182 12.74 8.27 -4.70
N ILE A 183 11.94 8.98 -5.51
CA ILE A 183 12.06 8.98 -6.97
C ILE A 183 13.42 9.55 -7.39
N GLU A 184 13.83 10.67 -6.79
CA GLU A 184 15.14 11.28 -7.06
C GLU A 184 16.29 10.32 -6.74
N SER A 185 16.26 9.73 -5.55
CA SER A 185 17.30 8.80 -5.08
C SER A 185 17.34 7.52 -5.95
N ALA A 186 16.18 7.00 -6.35
CA ALA A 186 16.09 5.86 -7.26
C ALA A 186 16.66 6.18 -8.64
N CYS A 187 16.35 7.35 -9.21
CA CYS A 187 16.91 7.79 -10.50
C CYS A 187 18.43 7.97 -10.44
N GLN A 188 18.95 8.53 -9.34
CA GLN A 188 20.39 8.61 -9.12
C GLN A 188 21.04 7.21 -9.00
N GLN A 189 20.37 6.26 -8.35
CA GLN A 189 20.86 4.88 -8.26
C GLN A 189 20.82 4.17 -9.62
N ILE A 190 19.77 4.35 -10.43
CA ILE A 190 19.70 3.85 -11.81
C ILE A 190 20.98 4.25 -12.57
N LYS A 191 21.38 5.52 -12.52
CA LYS A 191 22.62 5.98 -13.18
C LYS A 191 23.90 5.28 -12.73
N ARG A 192 23.95 4.81 -11.49
CA ARG A 192 25.09 4.02 -10.99
C ARG A 192 25.02 2.59 -11.50
N LEU A 193 23.84 1.97 -11.43
CA LEU A 193 23.64 0.59 -11.85
C LEU A 193 23.75 0.40 -13.37
N GLU A 194 23.36 1.39 -14.18
CA GLU A 194 23.51 1.40 -15.65
C GLU A 194 24.96 1.13 -16.11
N LYS A 195 25.95 1.50 -15.29
CA LYS A 195 27.38 1.23 -15.58
C LYS A 195 27.76 -0.25 -15.44
N ILE A 196 26.97 -1.01 -14.69
CA ILE A 196 27.18 -2.43 -14.39
C ILE A 196 26.28 -3.28 -15.28
N ASN A 197 24.98 -2.95 -15.32
CA ASN A 197 23.97 -3.59 -16.14
C ASN A 197 23.13 -2.50 -16.83
N PRO A 198 23.38 -2.20 -18.12
CA PRO A 198 22.62 -1.19 -18.86
C PRO A 198 21.11 -1.46 -18.94
N ASP A 199 20.69 -2.71 -18.75
CA ASP A 199 19.29 -3.13 -18.88
C ASP A 199 18.51 -3.09 -17.56
N ILE A 200 19.17 -2.79 -16.43
CA ILE A 200 18.54 -2.79 -15.11
C ILE A 200 17.49 -1.68 -14.98
N ASN A 201 16.34 -2.01 -14.39
CA ASN A 201 15.34 -1.03 -13.97
C ASN A 201 15.25 -0.94 -12.44
N ILE A 202 14.71 0.18 -11.94
CA ILE A 202 14.34 0.32 -10.53
C ILE A 202 12.87 0.68 -10.44
N ALA A 203 12.14 -0.09 -9.64
CA ALA A 203 10.75 0.17 -9.29
C ALA A 203 10.64 1.00 -8.01
N VAL A 204 9.71 1.95 -7.99
CA VAL A 204 9.36 2.76 -6.82
C VAL A 204 7.86 2.68 -6.56
N ASN A 205 7.48 2.56 -5.29
CA ASN A 205 6.09 2.54 -4.87
C ASN A 205 5.50 3.96 -4.85
N LEU A 206 4.30 4.13 -5.42
CA LEU A 206 3.53 5.35 -5.37
C LEU A 206 2.29 5.17 -4.49
N SER A 207 2.20 5.98 -3.43
CA SER A 207 0.98 6.04 -2.60
C SER A 207 -0.20 6.61 -3.39
N VAL A 208 -1.42 6.31 -2.95
CA VAL A 208 -2.67 6.88 -3.52
C VAL A 208 -2.65 8.42 -3.45
N ILE A 209 -2.13 8.98 -2.37
CA ILE A 209 -2.08 10.43 -2.14
C ILE A 209 -1.08 11.09 -3.09
N GLN A 210 0.09 10.47 -3.30
CA GLN A 210 1.08 10.96 -4.26
C GLN A 210 0.58 10.81 -5.70
N PHE A 211 -0.08 9.68 -6.02
CA PHE A 211 -0.65 9.42 -7.33
C PHE A 211 -1.65 10.50 -7.75
N ASN A 212 -2.52 10.92 -6.82
CA ASN A 212 -3.51 11.97 -7.05
C ASN A 212 -2.96 13.40 -6.90
N SER A 213 -1.65 13.57 -6.66
CA SER A 213 -1.04 14.90 -6.61
C SER A 213 -1.03 15.52 -8.02
N PRO A 214 -1.53 16.77 -8.19
CA PRO A 214 -1.55 17.44 -9.49
C PRO A 214 -0.17 17.56 -10.15
N ASP A 215 0.89 17.65 -9.33
CA ASP A 215 2.24 17.95 -9.79
C ASP A 215 3.07 16.69 -10.08
N LEU A 216 2.57 15.48 -9.78
CA LEU A 216 3.32 14.21 -9.85
C LEU A 216 4.07 14.03 -11.17
N VAL A 217 3.36 14.12 -12.29
CA VAL A 217 3.94 13.90 -13.63
C VAL A 217 5.02 14.94 -13.92
N SER A 218 4.77 16.19 -13.54
CA SER A 218 5.71 17.29 -13.77
C SER A 218 6.99 17.14 -12.92
N GLU A 219 6.84 16.68 -11.68
CA GLU A 219 7.95 16.39 -10.77
C GLU A 219 8.82 15.24 -11.29
N ILE A 220 8.21 14.11 -11.65
CA ILE A 220 8.95 12.96 -12.20
C ILE A 220 9.68 13.36 -13.47
N LYS A 221 9.02 14.12 -14.36
CA LYS A 221 9.66 14.65 -15.57
C LYS A 221 10.86 15.54 -15.24
N GLY A 222 10.76 16.36 -14.20
CA GLY A 222 11.87 17.16 -13.68
C GLY A 222 13.05 16.29 -13.24
N VAL A 223 12.79 15.30 -12.38
CA VAL A 223 13.81 14.37 -11.87
C VAL A 223 14.49 13.60 -13.01
N ILE A 224 13.73 13.07 -13.96
CA ILE A 224 14.27 12.36 -15.13
C ILE A 224 15.19 13.27 -15.93
N ARG A 225 14.78 14.53 -16.18
CA ARG A 225 15.60 15.51 -16.89
C ARG A 225 16.89 15.81 -16.13
N ASP A 226 16.80 16.00 -14.82
CA ASP A 226 17.92 16.46 -13.99
C ASP A 226 18.93 15.33 -13.73
N THR A 227 18.47 14.08 -13.64
CA THR A 227 19.33 12.88 -13.53
C THR A 227 19.78 12.32 -14.87
N GLY A 228 19.06 12.63 -15.95
CA GLY A 228 19.35 12.20 -17.32
C GLY A 228 19.15 10.70 -17.57
N ILE A 229 18.35 10.00 -16.74
CA ILE A 229 18.05 8.57 -16.93
C ILE A 229 17.21 8.34 -18.18
N ASP A 230 17.34 7.15 -18.78
CA ASP A 230 16.31 6.66 -19.70
C ASP A 230 15.03 6.40 -18.89
N PRO A 231 13.89 7.06 -19.20
CA PRO A 231 12.63 6.87 -18.49
C PRO A 231 12.19 5.40 -18.39
N GLN A 232 12.56 4.55 -19.36
CA GLN A 232 12.21 3.12 -19.36
C GLN A 232 12.87 2.34 -18.23
N LYS A 233 13.89 2.90 -17.58
CA LYS A 233 14.59 2.32 -16.43
C LYS A 233 13.90 2.63 -15.11
N LEU A 234 12.99 3.60 -15.09
CA LEU A 234 12.13 3.86 -13.94
C LEU A 234 10.83 3.08 -14.12
N GLN A 235 10.50 2.27 -13.12
CA GLN A 235 9.21 1.62 -12.99
C GLN A 235 8.46 2.25 -11.81
N VAL A 236 7.17 2.48 -11.96
CA VAL A 236 6.28 2.88 -10.86
C VAL A 236 5.35 1.74 -10.51
N GLU A 237 5.23 1.47 -9.21
CA GLU A 237 4.31 0.49 -8.64
C GLU A 237 3.13 1.23 -8.00
N VAL A 238 1.93 0.88 -8.43
CA VAL A 238 0.67 1.45 -7.93
C VAL A 238 -0.22 0.32 -7.46
N THR A 239 -0.81 0.46 -6.28
CA THR A 239 -1.74 -0.57 -5.78
C THR A 239 -3.00 -0.64 -6.65
N GLU A 240 -3.61 -1.82 -6.70
CA GLU A 240 -4.89 -2.06 -7.37
C GLU A 240 -5.99 -1.05 -6.97
N SER A 241 -5.99 -0.61 -5.71
CA SER A 241 -6.98 0.32 -5.16
C SER A 241 -7.03 1.69 -5.86
N ILE A 242 -5.88 2.15 -6.39
CA ILE A 242 -5.77 3.41 -7.14
C ILE A 242 -6.65 3.37 -8.40
N LEU A 243 -6.81 2.20 -9.00
CA LEU A 243 -7.55 2.01 -10.25
C LEU A 243 -9.07 2.14 -10.05
N ILE A 244 -9.56 2.02 -8.80
CA ILE A 244 -11.00 1.94 -8.48
C ILE A 244 -11.59 3.32 -8.13
N GLN A 245 -10.80 4.25 -7.55
CA GLN A 245 -11.34 5.50 -6.98
C GLN A 245 -11.80 6.55 -8.01
N ASP A 246 -11.13 6.66 -9.16
CA ASP A 246 -11.54 7.49 -10.30
C ASP A 246 -10.83 7.01 -11.57
N SER A 247 -11.46 6.09 -12.30
CA SER A 247 -10.82 5.40 -13.42
C SER A 247 -10.41 6.36 -14.55
N THR A 248 -11.11 7.48 -14.75
CA THR A 248 -10.77 8.42 -15.83
C THR A 248 -9.52 9.24 -15.48
N LEU A 249 -9.46 9.77 -14.26
CA LEU A 249 -8.29 10.50 -13.78
C LEU A 249 -7.07 9.57 -13.75
N ALA A 250 -7.22 8.37 -13.19
CA ALA A 250 -6.15 7.39 -13.12
C ALA A 250 -5.62 7.00 -14.50
N ILE A 251 -6.50 6.72 -15.47
CA ILE A 251 -6.09 6.44 -16.85
C ILE A 251 -5.28 7.59 -17.44
N ASN A 252 -5.67 8.83 -17.22
CA ASN A 252 -4.94 9.99 -17.76
C ASN A 252 -3.55 10.14 -17.13
N ILE A 253 -3.43 9.95 -15.81
CA ILE A 253 -2.14 10.00 -15.12
C ILE A 253 -1.23 8.88 -15.61
N LEU A 254 -1.73 7.64 -15.69
CA LEU A 254 -0.97 6.50 -16.20
C LEU A 254 -0.55 6.71 -17.66
N LYS A 255 -1.40 7.24 -18.52
CA LYS A 255 -1.03 7.62 -19.89
C LYS A 255 0.08 8.65 -19.93
N ASN A 256 -0.02 9.71 -19.12
CA ASN A 256 1.02 10.73 -19.07
C ASN A 256 2.37 10.16 -18.58
N LEU A 257 2.36 9.23 -17.62
CA LEU A 257 3.58 8.54 -17.17
C LEU A 257 4.14 7.61 -18.26
N ASN A 258 3.28 6.86 -18.94
CA ASN A 258 3.66 5.99 -20.05
C ASN A 258 4.21 6.78 -21.26
N ASP A 259 3.64 7.94 -21.57
CA ASP A 259 4.08 8.86 -22.63
C ASP A 259 5.47 9.45 -22.33
N LEU A 260 5.87 9.52 -21.04
CA LEU A 260 7.25 9.83 -20.66
C LEU A 260 8.20 8.66 -20.90
N GLY A 261 7.68 7.44 -21.10
CA GLY A 261 8.43 6.20 -21.27
C GLY A 261 8.59 5.38 -19.98
N ILE A 262 7.94 5.79 -18.88
CA ILE A 262 8.03 5.11 -17.57
C ILE A 262 7.24 3.80 -17.62
N LYS A 263 7.78 2.76 -16.99
CA LYS A 263 7.12 1.46 -16.85
C LYS A 263 6.11 1.45 -15.72
N ILE A 264 4.94 0.87 -15.95
CA ILE A 264 3.85 0.84 -14.97
C ILE A 264 3.59 -0.58 -14.53
N CYS A 265 3.59 -0.79 -13.21
CA CYS A 265 3.31 -2.05 -12.57
C CYS A 265 2.13 -1.90 -11.60
N ILE A 266 1.17 -2.82 -11.68
CA ILE A 266 0.11 -2.91 -10.68
C ILE A 266 0.57 -3.83 -9.56
N ASP A 267 0.61 -3.29 -8.35
CA ASP A 267 1.03 -3.99 -7.13
C ASP A 267 -0.17 -4.57 -6.36
N ASP A 268 0.12 -5.55 -5.50
CA ASP A 268 -0.85 -6.30 -4.68
C ASP A 268 -2.03 -6.89 -5.47
N PHE A 269 -1.80 -7.28 -6.74
CA PHE A 269 -2.89 -7.68 -7.64
C PHE A 269 -3.57 -8.97 -7.18
N GLY A 270 -4.90 -8.94 -7.11
CA GLY A 270 -5.74 -10.08 -6.71
C GLY A 270 -6.26 -10.00 -5.28
N THR A 271 -5.78 -9.03 -4.49
CA THR A 271 -6.30 -8.75 -3.13
C THR A 271 -7.54 -7.84 -3.17
N GLY A 272 -7.76 -7.12 -4.27
CA GLY A 272 -8.85 -6.17 -4.46
C GLY A 272 -9.94 -6.59 -5.46
N TYR A 273 -10.79 -5.63 -5.81
CA TYR A 273 -11.85 -5.79 -6.81
C TYR A 273 -11.48 -5.12 -8.14
N SER A 274 -10.69 -5.80 -8.97
CA SER A 274 -10.39 -5.32 -10.32
C SER A 274 -11.53 -5.61 -11.27
N SER A 275 -12.04 -4.57 -11.93
CA SER A 275 -12.77 -4.80 -13.17
C SER A 275 -11.77 -5.04 -14.30
N LEU A 276 -11.76 -6.25 -14.86
CA LEU A 276 -11.00 -6.60 -16.06
C LEU A 276 -11.19 -5.61 -17.22
N SER A 277 -12.34 -4.93 -17.24
CA SER A 277 -12.66 -3.90 -18.24
C SER A 277 -11.73 -2.67 -18.16
N TYR A 278 -11.20 -2.33 -16.99
CA TYR A 278 -10.28 -1.21 -16.81
C TYR A 278 -8.86 -1.56 -17.25
N LEU A 279 -8.37 -2.75 -16.88
CA LEU A 279 -7.03 -3.22 -17.23
C LEU A 279 -6.78 -3.18 -18.75
N LYS A 280 -7.80 -3.53 -19.56
CA LYS A 280 -7.71 -3.52 -21.02
C LYS A 280 -7.33 -2.16 -21.62
N ASN A 281 -7.73 -1.06 -20.99
CA ASN A 281 -7.58 0.29 -21.56
C ASN A 281 -6.44 1.10 -20.91
N MET A 282 -5.74 0.51 -19.94
CA MET A 282 -4.68 1.16 -19.19
C MET A 282 -3.31 0.78 -19.76
N PRO A 283 -2.34 1.71 -19.82
CA PRO A 283 -0.99 1.45 -20.31
C PRO A 283 -0.15 0.77 -19.22
N ILE A 284 -0.51 -0.47 -18.88
CA ILE A 284 0.17 -1.27 -17.85
C ILE A 284 1.18 -2.20 -18.52
N ASP A 285 2.39 -2.27 -17.97
CA ASP A 285 3.45 -3.15 -18.45
C ASP A 285 3.55 -4.44 -17.62
N TYR A 286 3.27 -4.35 -16.31
CA TYR A 286 3.47 -5.44 -15.34
C TYR A 286 2.27 -5.64 -14.41
N LEU A 287 1.98 -6.90 -14.09
CA LEU A 287 1.14 -7.29 -12.95
C LEU A 287 2.01 -8.00 -11.90
N LYS A 288 1.98 -7.51 -10.66
CA LYS A 288 2.71 -8.09 -9.53
C LYS A 288 1.73 -8.88 -8.66
N VAL A 289 1.98 -10.19 -8.54
CA VAL A 289 1.17 -11.13 -7.76
C VAL A 289 1.55 -10.97 -6.28
N ASP A 290 0.55 -10.66 -5.46
CA ASP A 290 0.74 -10.44 -4.02
C ASP A 290 1.34 -11.66 -3.31
N GLN A 291 2.26 -11.40 -2.38
CA GLN A 291 2.91 -12.42 -1.57
C GLN A 291 1.93 -13.33 -0.81
N SER A 292 0.71 -12.89 -0.51
CA SER A 292 -0.30 -13.70 0.17
C SER A 292 -0.68 -14.94 -0.63
N PHE A 293 -0.66 -14.86 -1.96
CA PHE A 293 -0.92 -15.99 -2.84
C PHE A 293 0.32 -16.88 -3.05
N ILE A 294 1.52 -16.30 -2.95
CA ILE A 294 2.78 -17.03 -3.16
C ILE A 294 3.23 -17.79 -1.91
N ARG A 295 3.03 -17.22 -0.71
CA ARG A 295 3.48 -17.82 0.56
C ARG A 295 2.90 -19.20 0.83
N ASP A 296 1.62 -19.41 0.49
CA ASP A 296 0.94 -20.69 0.67
C ASP A 296 0.39 -21.23 -0.66
N LEU A 297 1.30 -21.51 -1.59
CA LEU A 297 0.98 -22.21 -2.84
C LEU A 297 0.53 -23.68 -2.63
N THR A 298 0.56 -24.19 -1.40
CA THR A 298 -0.01 -25.52 -1.11
C THR A 298 -1.53 -25.50 -1.02
N ASP A 299 -2.13 -24.33 -0.77
CA ASP A 299 -3.57 -24.14 -0.90
C ASP A 299 -3.96 -24.13 -2.39
N PRO A 300 -4.82 -25.07 -2.84
CA PRO A 300 -5.29 -25.11 -4.23
C PRO A 300 -5.93 -23.80 -4.70
N THR A 301 -6.49 -23.01 -3.78
CA THR A 301 -7.10 -21.71 -4.08
C THR A 301 -6.04 -20.69 -4.47
N ASN A 302 -4.97 -20.57 -3.68
CA ASN A 302 -3.85 -19.67 -3.95
C ASN A 302 -3.11 -20.08 -5.23
N GLU A 303 -2.93 -21.39 -5.44
CA GLU A 303 -2.37 -21.92 -6.68
C GLU A 303 -3.21 -21.51 -7.90
N ALA A 304 -4.53 -21.69 -7.83
CA ALA A 304 -5.46 -21.35 -8.89
C ALA A 304 -5.51 -19.85 -9.17
N ILE A 305 -5.51 -19.01 -8.14
CA ILE A 305 -5.46 -17.54 -8.27
C ILE A 305 -4.16 -17.13 -8.96
N THR A 306 -3.01 -17.66 -8.51
CA THR A 306 -1.70 -17.35 -9.12
C THR A 306 -1.67 -17.73 -10.60
N ARG A 307 -2.15 -18.93 -10.96
CA ARG A 307 -2.29 -19.36 -12.36
C ARG A 307 -3.17 -18.41 -13.17
N ALA A 308 -4.31 -18.01 -12.61
CA ALA A 308 -5.27 -17.14 -13.28
C ALA A 308 -4.68 -15.75 -13.55
N VAL A 309 -3.97 -15.17 -12.57
CA VAL A 309 -3.31 -13.86 -12.73
C VAL A 309 -2.23 -13.92 -13.81
N VAL A 310 -1.40 -14.97 -13.81
CA VAL A 310 -0.35 -15.14 -14.82
C VAL A 310 -0.94 -15.29 -16.23
N ALA A 311 -1.95 -16.14 -16.38
CA ALA A 311 -2.64 -16.32 -17.67
C ALA A 311 -3.34 -15.04 -18.16
N LEU A 312 -3.90 -14.24 -17.25
CA LEU A 312 -4.51 -12.95 -17.56
C LEU A 312 -3.47 -11.96 -18.10
N ALA A 313 -2.35 -11.80 -17.40
CA ALA A 313 -1.27 -10.91 -17.81
C ALA A 313 -0.78 -11.24 -19.23
N GLN A 314 -0.50 -12.52 -19.48
CA GLN A 314 -0.07 -13.02 -20.79
C GLN A 314 -1.10 -12.71 -21.89
N SER A 315 -2.39 -12.91 -21.60
CA SER A 315 -3.49 -12.63 -22.54
C SER A 315 -3.62 -11.14 -22.89
N LEU A 316 -3.17 -10.26 -22.01
CA LEU A 316 -3.17 -8.81 -22.19
C LEU A 316 -1.81 -8.27 -22.68
N GLY A 317 -0.81 -9.13 -22.91
CA GLY A 317 0.53 -8.72 -23.32
C GLY A 317 1.35 -8.04 -22.22
N MET A 318 1.00 -8.27 -20.95
CA MET A 318 1.69 -7.76 -19.77
C MET A 318 2.66 -8.82 -19.22
N LYS A 319 3.72 -8.36 -18.56
CA LYS A 319 4.63 -9.23 -17.82
C LYS A 319 4.14 -9.47 -16.39
N THR A 320 4.69 -10.49 -15.74
CA THR A 320 4.32 -10.91 -14.40
C THR A 320 5.50 -10.88 -13.44
N ILE A 321 5.25 -10.42 -12.22
CA ILE A 321 6.22 -10.45 -11.12
C ILE A 321 5.57 -11.18 -9.95
N ALA A 322 6.17 -12.26 -9.45
CA ALA A 322 5.70 -12.91 -8.22
C ALA A 322 6.46 -12.36 -7.00
N GLU A 323 5.75 -11.78 -6.04
CA GLU A 323 6.33 -11.30 -4.79
C GLU A 323 6.36 -12.40 -3.71
N GLY A 324 7.34 -12.34 -2.81
CA GLY A 324 7.39 -13.21 -1.64
C GLY A 324 7.85 -14.63 -1.95
N VAL A 325 8.67 -14.81 -3.00
CA VAL A 325 9.27 -16.11 -3.31
C VAL A 325 10.35 -16.43 -2.26
N GLU A 326 10.10 -17.45 -1.45
CA GLU A 326 10.95 -17.86 -0.32
C GLU A 326 11.53 -19.27 -0.51
N THR A 327 10.91 -20.15 -1.30
CA THR A 327 11.36 -21.54 -1.48
C THR A 327 11.58 -21.94 -2.94
N ILE A 328 12.40 -22.97 -3.14
CA ILE A 328 12.68 -23.53 -4.47
C ILE A 328 11.41 -24.11 -5.09
N GLU A 329 10.53 -24.72 -4.29
CA GLU A 329 9.26 -25.28 -4.74
C GLU A 329 8.34 -24.20 -5.31
N GLN A 330 8.25 -23.04 -4.64
CA GLN A 330 7.49 -21.89 -5.13
C GLN A 330 8.07 -21.38 -6.46
N LYS A 331 9.40 -21.25 -6.54
CA LYS A 331 10.10 -20.86 -7.78
C LYS A 331 9.80 -21.83 -8.93
N SER A 332 9.94 -23.13 -8.70
CA SER A 332 9.69 -24.17 -9.70
C SER A 332 8.23 -24.17 -10.16
N PHE A 333 7.28 -24.00 -9.25
CA PHE A 333 5.88 -23.83 -9.61
C PHE A 333 5.66 -22.62 -10.53
N LEU A 334 6.22 -21.46 -10.18
CA LEU A 334 6.11 -20.23 -10.97
C LEU A 334 6.72 -20.38 -12.38
N GLU A 335 7.82 -21.12 -12.50
CA GLU A 335 8.41 -21.49 -13.79
C GLU A 335 7.46 -22.38 -14.63
N THR A 336 6.71 -23.31 -14.00
CA THR A 336 5.77 -24.19 -14.72
C THR A 336 4.57 -23.46 -15.33
N ILE A 337 4.28 -22.25 -14.86
CA ILE A 337 3.16 -21.43 -15.34
C ILE A 337 3.62 -20.25 -16.20
N ASP A 338 4.90 -20.23 -16.58
CA ASP A 338 5.52 -19.16 -17.37
C ASP A 338 5.38 -17.77 -16.72
N CYS A 339 5.54 -17.70 -15.39
CA CYS A 339 5.74 -16.42 -14.70
C CYS A 339 7.11 -15.81 -15.12
N ASP A 340 7.15 -14.51 -15.42
CA ASP A 340 8.32 -13.87 -16.02
C ASP A 340 9.43 -13.60 -14.98
N GLU A 341 9.05 -12.96 -13.88
CA GLU A 341 9.96 -12.44 -12.87
C GLU A 341 9.54 -12.89 -11.45
N GLY A 342 10.52 -13.08 -10.58
CA GLY A 342 10.32 -13.41 -9.17
C GLY A 342 11.10 -12.46 -8.27
N GLN A 343 10.52 -12.14 -7.12
CA GLN A 343 11.10 -11.31 -6.08
C GLN A 343 10.81 -11.93 -4.72
N GLY A 344 11.82 -12.00 -3.85
CA GLY A 344 11.65 -12.57 -2.52
C GLY A 344 12.95 -13.03 -1.87
N TYR A 345 12.84 -13.55 -0.66
CA TYR A 345 14.00 -13.90 0.17
C TYR A 345 14.76 -15.13 -0.29
N LEU A 346 14.19 -15.94 -1.19
CA LEU A 346 14.93 -16.97 -1.90
C LEU A 346 16.13 -16.39 -2.66
N PHE A 347 15.93 -15.21 -3.27
CA PHE A 347 16.95 -14.54 -4.06
C PHE A 347 17.80 -13.62 -3.20
N SER A 348 17.16 -12.67 -2.52
CA SER A 348 17.84 -11.78 -1.59
C SER A 348 16.84 -11.02 -0.72
N LYS A 349 17.29 -10.69 0.49
CA LYS A 349 16.64 -9.64 1.29
C LYS A 349 16.94 -8.27 0.67
N PRO A 350 16.14 -7.22 0.98
CA PRO A 350 16.48 -5.86 0.60
C PRO A 350 17.89 -5.47 1.05
N LEU A 351 18.67 -4.88 0.15
CA LEU A 351 20.08 -4.56 0.33
C LEU A 351 20.33 -3.06 0.32
N GLU A 352 21.32 -2.58 1.07
CA GLU A 352 21.83 -1.23 0.89
C GLU A 352 22.40 -1.04 -0.53
N ALA A 353 22.41 0.21 -1.02
CA ALA A 353 22.85 0.57 -2.38
C ALA A 353 24.19 -0.08 -2.78
N HIS A 354 25.21 -0.01 -1.91
CA HIS A 354 26.53 -0.58 -2.19
C HIS A 354 26.51 -2.10 -2.34
N ARG A 355 25.68 -2.80 -1.56
CA ARG A 355 25.52 -4.26 -1.64
C ARG A 355 24.72 -4.68 -2.87
N ALA A 356 23.76 -3.87 -3.28
CA ALA A 356 23.02 -4.08 -4.52
C ALA A 356 23.95 -3.98 -5.74
N GLU A 357 24.86 -3.00 -5.76
CA GLU A 357 25.93 -2.88 -6.76
C GLU A 357 26.85 -4.11 -6.78
N GLU A 358 27.31 -4.56 -5.61
CA GLU A 358 28.12 -5.78 -5.51
C GLU A 358 27.40 -7.04 -6.00
N LEU A 359 26.11 -7.17 -5.70
CA LEU A 359 25.30 -8.32 -6.12
C LEU A 359 25.21 -8.37 -7.66
N LEU A 360 25.03 -7.24 -8.33
CA LEU A 360 25.03 -7.18 -9.79
C LEU A 360 26.40 -7.54 -10.39
N LEU A 361 27.49 -7.13 -9.75
CA LEU A 361 28.85 -7.45 -10.22
C LEU A 361 29.21 -8.93 -10.07
N LYS A 362 28.85 -9.53 -8.93
CA LYS A 362 29.17 -10.94 -8.62
C LYS A 362 28.21 -11.92 -9.30
N GLY A 363 27.01 -11.45 -9.65
CA GLY A 363 25.90 -12.28 -10.07
C GLY A 363 25.18 -12.91 -8.88
N LEU A 364 23.90 -13.23 -9.09
CA LEU A 364 23.07 -13.87 -8.07
C LEU A 364 23.42 -15.36 -7.97
N GLN A 365 23.76 -15.83 -6.77
CA GLN A 365 23.88 -17.27 -6.48
C GLN A 365 22.66 -17.68 -5.65
N VAL A 366 21.73 -18.39 -6.27
CA VAL A 366 20.63 -19.04 -5.57
C VAL A 366 21.12 -20.43 -5.20
N THR A 367 21.46 -20.64 -3.91
CA THR A 367 21.84 -21.95 -3.36
C THR A 367 20.63 -22.72 -2.85
#